data_AF-G5JFY6-F1
#
_entry.id   AF-G5JFY6-F1
#
_cell.length_a   1.000
_cell.length_b   1.000
_cell.length_c   1.000
_cell.angle_alpha   90.00
_cell.angle_beta   90.00
_cell.angle_gamma   90.00
#
_symmetry.space_group_name_H-M   'P 1'
#
loop_
_entity.id
_entity.type
_entity.pdbx_description
1 polymer ?
#
loop_
_entity_poly.entity_id
_entity_poly.type
_entity_poly.pdbx_seq_one_letter_code
_entity_poly.pdbx_strand_id
1 'polypeptide(L)' 'MDKLTPKQERFANEYIKTLNITQSAIKAGYSPNSAHVTGSRLLRQEKVDEYIKSKKDEII' A
#
# COMPACT_ATOMS: atom_id res chain seq x y z
N MET A 1 -5.35 -7.51 16.02
CA MET A 1 -4.67 -6.79 14.92
C MET A 1 -4.71 -7.69 13.70
N ASP A 2 -5.62 -7.42 12.77
CA ASP A 2 -5.74 -8.24 11.57
C ASP A 2 -4.53 -8.02 10.66
N LYS A 3 -3.84 -9.12 10.36
CA LYS A 3 -2.65 -9.12 9.51
C LYS A 3 -3.01 -8.65 8.09
N LEU A 4 -2.15 -7.82 7.50
CA LEU A 4 -2.25 -7.44 6.08
C LEU A 4 -2.26 -8.68 5.19
N THR A 5 -3.04 -8.62 4.11
CA THR A 5 -2.92 -9.64 3.07
C THR A 5 -1.62 -9.43 2.27
N PRO A 6 -1.05 -10.47 1.64
CA PRO A 6 0.20 -10.34 0.89
C PRO A 6 0.17 -9.24 -0.19
N LYS A 7 -0.98 -9.00 -0.84
CA LYS A 7 -1.13 -7.91 -1.82
C LYS A 7 -1.14 -6.53 -1.17
N GLN A 8 -1.73 -6.39 0.01
CA GLN A 8 -1.77 -5.11 0.73
C GLN A 8 -0.39 -4.74 1.28
N GLU A 9 0.33 -5.71 1.82
CA GLU A 9 1.71 -5.55 2.25
C GLU A 9 2.62 -5.16 1.07
N ARG A 10 2.49 -5.86 -0.06
CA ARG A 10 3.25 -5.53 -1.28
C ARG A 10 2.92 -4.11 -1.79
N PHE A 11 1.66 -3.70 -1.73
CA PHE A 11 1.24 -2.34 -2.07
C PHE A 11 1.90 -1.31 -1.15
N ALA A 12 1.82 -1.51 0.17
CA ALA A 12 2.39 -0.59 1.15
C ALA A 12 3.91 -0.45 0.98
N ASN A 13 4.62 -1.57 0.80
CA ASN A 13 6.07 -1.57 0.56
C ASN A 13 6.47 -0.84 -0.72
N GLU A 14 5.73 -1.03 -1.82
CA GLU A 14 6.00 -0.29 -3.06
C GLU A 14 5.63 1.19 -2.94
N TYR A 15 4.59 1.52 -2.17
CA TYR A 15 4.18 2.90 -1.94
C TYR A 15 5.19 3.67 -1.10
N ILE A 16 5.75 3.06 -0.05
CA ILE A 16 6.81 3.67 0.76
C ILE A 16 8.03 4.00 -0.11
N LYS A 17 8.40 3.12 -1.05
CA LYS A 17 9.55 3.32 -1.95
C LYS A 17 9.32 4.40 -3.02
N THR A 18 8.10 4.51 -3.55
CA THR A 18 7.83 5.28 -4.78
C THR A 18 6.98 6.53 -4.57
N LEU A 19 6.21 6.57 -3.47
CA LEU A 19 5.14 7.54 -3.21
C LEU A 19 4.12 7.66 -4.36
N ASN A 20 4.05 6.65 -5.24
CA ASN A 20 3.18 6.64 -6.41
C ASN A 20 2.08 5.59 -6.25
N ILE A 21 0.89 6.03 -5.87
CA ILE A 21 -0.27 5.18 -5.55
C ILE A 21 -0.57 4.18 -6.68
N THR A 22 -0.71 4.67 -7.91
CA THR A 22 -1.12 3.87 -9.06
C THR A 22 -0.05 2.83 -9.40
N GLN A 23 1.22 3.24 -9.44
CA GLN A 23 2.33 2.34 -9.75
C GLN A 23 2.49 1.27 -8.67
N SER A 24 2.36 1.62 -7.39
CA SER A 24 2.44 0.66 -6.28
C SER A 24 1.32 -0.36 -6.36
N ALA A 25 0.09 0.05 -6.69
CA ALA A 25 -1.03 -0.87 -6.85
C ALA A 25 -0.81 -1.84 -8.02
N ILE A 26 -0.30 -1.35 -9.17
CA ILE A 26 0.04 -2.22 -10.31
C ILE A 26 1.12 -3.24 -9.91
N LYS A 27 2.21 -2.78 -9.29
CA LYS A 27 3.30 -3.66 -8.85
C LYS A 27 2.88 -4.67 -7.78
N ALA A 28 1.88 -4.33 -6.97
CA ALA A 28 1.29 -5.24 -5.99
C ALA A 28 0.36 -6.30 -6.60
N GLY A 29 0.11 -6.24 -7.91
CA GLY A 29 -0.72 -7.21 -8.63
C GLY A 29 -2.22 -6.89 -8.60
N TYR A 30 -2.59 -5.61 -8.50
CA TYR A 30 -3.94 -5.12 -8.78
C TYR A 30 -4.11 -4.79 -10.26
N SER A 31 -5.37 -4.81 -10.73
CA SER A 31 -5.69 -4.52 -12.13
C SER A 31 -5.23 -3.10 -12.52
N PRO A 32 -4.48 -2.93 -13.63
CA PRO A 32 -4.04 -1.62 -14.09
C PRO A 32 -5.19 -0.64 -14.30
N ASN A 33 -6.32 -1.12 -14.83
CA ASN A 33 -7.49 -0.30 -15.17
C ASN A 33 -8.14 0.35 -13.93
N SER A 34 -7.98 -0.26 -12.75
CA SER A 34 -8.56 0.25 -11.49
C SER A 34 -7.50 0.52 -10.42
N ALA A 35 -6.21 0.52 -10.78
CA ALA A 35 -5.10 0.64 -9.84
C ALA A 35 -5.13 1.95 -9.05
N HIS A 36 -5.45 3.07 -9.71
CA HIS A 36 -5.61 4.38 -9.07
C HIS A 36 -6.67 4.36 -7.96
N VAL A 37 -7.88 3.86 -8.27
CA VAL A 37 -9.01 3.81 -7.33
C VAL A 37 -8.71 2.81 -6.21
N THR A 38 -8.16 1.65 -6.57
CA THR A 38 -7.80 0.58 -5.64
C THR A 38 -6.73 1.05 -4.66
N GLY A 39 -5.67 1.69 -5.15
CA GLY A 39 -4.61 2.25 -4.31
C GLY A 39 -5.12 3.34 -3.37
N SER A 40 -5.96 4.25 -3.86
CA SER A 40 -6.59 5.27 -3.01
C SER A 40 -7.45 4.65 -1.90
N ARG A 41 -8.22 3.60 -2.22
CA ARG A 41 -8.98 2.84 -1.22
C ARG A 41 -8.08 2.12 -0.23
N LEU A 42 -6.96 1.56 -0.67
CA LEU A 42 -6.00 0.86 0.20
C LEU A 42 -5.37 1.82 1.21
N LEU A 43 -4.98 3.02 0.81
CA LEU A 43 -4.43 4.03 1.74
C LEU A 43 -5.41 4.45 2.83
N ARG A 44 -6.72 4.36 2.58
CA ARG A 44 -7.76 4.67 3.58
C ARG A 44 -8.08 3.50 4.52
N GLN A 45 -7.51 2.32 4.27
CA GLN A 45 -7.69 1.19 5.20
C GLN A 45 -6.75 1.36 6.37
N GLU A 46 -7.32 1.41 7.57
CA GLU A 46 -6.61 1.59 8.85
C GLU A 46 -5.37 0.69 8.96
N LYS A 47 -5.52 -0.62 8.71
CA LYS A 47 -4.39 -1.58 8.71
C LYS A 47 -3.25 -1.29 7.74
N VAL A 48 -3.55 -0.68 6.58
CA VAL A 48 -2.53 -0.32 5.58
C VAL A 48 -1.83 0.96 6.02
N ASP A 49 -2.60 1.94 6.51
CA ASP A 49 -2.08 3.20 7.04
C ASP A 49 -1.18 2.97 8.26
N GLU A 50 -1.62 2.14 9.22
CA GLU A 50 -0.83 1.74 10.39
C GLU A 50 0.50 1.10 10.01
N TYR A 51 0.51 0.20 9.01
CA TYR A 51 1.74 -0.43 8.53
C TYR A 51 2.67 0.55 7.83
N ILE A 52 2.12 1.48 7.03
CA ILE A 52 2.93 2.50 6.39
C ILE A 52 3.57 3.42 7.44
N LYS A 53 2.82 3.78 8.49
CA LYS A 53 3.31 4.58 9.62
C LYS A 53 4.41 3.85 10.37
N SER A 54 4.17 2.60 10.79
CA SER A 54 5.17 1.82 11.53
C SER A 54 6.48 1.64 10.75
N LYS A 55 6.39 1.43 9.43
CA LYS A 55 7.58 1.32 8.57
C LYS A 55 8.31 2.64 8.35
N LYS A 56 7.61 3.77 8.39
CA LYS A 56 8.26 5.09 8.34
C LYS A 56 9.00 5.39 9.63
N ASP A 57 8.42 5.02 10.78
CA ASP A 57 9.03 5.22 12.08
C ASP A 57 10.28 4.34 12.27
N GLU A 58 10.34 3.16 11.63
CA GLU A 58 11.56 2.31 11.60
C GLU A 58 12.72 2.91 10.77
N ILE A 59 12.46 3.90 9.90
CA ILE A 59 13.45 4.50 9.00
C ILE A 59 14.07 5.78 9.60
N ILE A 60 13.52 6.30 10.70
CA ILE A 60 14.00 7.48 11.44
C ILE A 60 14.79 7.02 12.67
#